data_AF-A0A940H934-F1
#
_entry.id   AF-A0A940H934-F1
#
_cell.length_a   1.000
_cell.length_b   1.000
_cell.length_c   1.000
_cell.angle_alpha   90.00
_cell.angle_beta   90.00
_cell.angle_gamma   90.00
#
_symmetry.space_group_name_H-M   'P 1'
#
loop_
_entity.id
_entity.type
_entity.pdbx_description
1 polymer ?
#
loop_
_entity_poly.entity_id
_entity_poly.type
_entity_poly.pdbx_seq_one_letter_code
_entity_poly.pdbx_strand_id
1 'polypeptide(L)'
;MNITSFLSRRTALVAATVVLAAAAVVPTTAAAAAPASVSASKVALTPSDVLASTPWKTTSARDQDGNRVALDNPAVSNFVGWAYFKAGGTFTMYNLDDSPKMHGDWTVAADGSSRWIAAKNDAGQVLFTRVVPITQLDKNVFTYRIYPNAADTSVYYDIVHTKTNHVEPGTGGRGPGANGNHGGNGNGGYHFNNGNAR
;
A
#
# COMPACT_ATOMS: atom_id res chain seq x y z
N MET A 1 4.06 -4.75 54.76
CA MET A 1 4.27 -3.53 55.57
C MET A 1 5.76 -3.30 55.72
N ASN A 2 6.31 -2.34 54.99
CA ASN A 2 7.40 -1.49 55.47
C ASN A 2 7.46 -0.23 54.58
N ILE A 3 7.64 0.91 55.23
CA ILE A 3 7.39 2.26 54.74
C ILE A 3 8.76 2.93 54.64
N THR A 4 9.13 3.54 53.51
CA THR A 4 9.89 4.81 53.56
C THR A 4 9.88 5.56 52.23
N SER A 5 9.57 6.84 52.36
CA SER A 5 9.37 7.90 51.38
C SER A 5 10.66 8.52 50.85
N PHE A 6 10.67 8.99 49.61
CA PHE A 6 11.60 10.03 49.15
C PHE A 6 10.83 11.19 48.50
N LEU A 7 10.83 12.34 49.17
CA LEU A 7 10.62 13.66 48.58
C LEU A 7 11.92 14.44 48.74
N SER A 8 12.38 15.10 47.68
CA SER A 8 13.09 16.38 47.82
C SER A 8 12.98 17.20 46.54
N ARG A 9 12.32 18.35 46.65
CA ARG A 9 12.39 19.48 45.70
C ARG A 9 13.41 20.47 46.26
N ARG A 10 14.21 21.11 45.40
CA ARG A 10 14.32 22.59 45.31
C ARG A 10 15.24 23.04 44.19
N THR A 11 14.71 24.02 43.47
CA THR A 11 15.22 24.89 42.42
C THR A 11 16.33 25.83 42.90
N ALA A 12 17.21 26.27 41.99
CA ALA A 12 17.90 27.55 42.12
C ALA A 12 18.16 28.19 40.73
N LEU A 13 17.67 29.42 40.60
CA LEU A 13 17.90 30.39 39.52
C LEU A 13 19.29 31.01 39.68
N VAL A 14 20.00 31.32 38.59
CA VAL A 14 21.01 32.39 38.58
C VAL A 14 20.85 33.21 37.31
N ALA A 15 20.54 34.49 37.49
CA ALA A 15 20.64 35.55 36.51
C ALA A 15 21.83 36.44 36.88
N ALA A 16 22.57 36.93 35.88
CA ALA A 16 23.36 38.15 36.02
C ALA A 16 23.60 38.77 34.63
N THR A 17 23.03 39.95 34.46
CA THR A 17 23.17 40.90 33.36
C THR A 17 24.42 41.77 33.55
N VAL A 18 25.12 42.12 32.47
CA VAL A 18 25.94 43.33 32.39
C VAL A 18 25.66 44.00 31.04
N VAL A 19 25.31 45.28 31.08
CA VAL A 19 25.14 46.20 29.95
C VAL A 19 26.31 47.18 29.98
N LEU A 20 26.93 47.48 28.84
CA LEU A 20 27.42 48.82 28.52
C LEU A 20 27.57 49.01 27.00
N ALA A 21 27.11 50.17 26.51
CA ALA A 21 26.93 50.53 25.11
C ALA A 21 28.07 51.42 24.58
N ALA A 22 28.30 51.37 23.26
CA ALA A 22 28.86 52.48 22.48
C ALA A 22 28.50 52.34 20.98
N ALA A 23 28.10 53.45 20.37
CA ALA A 23 27.56 53.55 19.00
C ALA A 23 28.64 53.80 17.93
N ALA A 24 28.45 53.26 16.73
CA ALA A 24 29.07 53.73 15.48
C ALA A 24 28.17 53.42 14.26
N VAL A 25 28.31 54.23 13.21
CA VAL A 25 27.35 54.58 12.15
C VAL A 25 27.66 53.84 10.82
N VAL A 26 26.65 53.17 10.22
CA VAL A 26 26.40 52.61 8.82
C VAL A 26 27.54 51.93 8.00
N PRO A 27 27.27 50.95 7.08
CA PRO A 27 26.21 50.93 6.07
C PRO A 27 25.35 49.66 5.96
N THR A 28 24.16 49.87 5.41
CA THR A 28 23.20 48.88 4.94
C THR A 28 23.82 47.95 3.89
N THR A 29 24.08 46.70 4.26
CA THR A 29 24.19 45.61 3.29
C THR A 29 22.98 44.71 3.46
N ALA A 30 22.10 44.73 2.46
CA ALA A 30 21.02 43.77 2.34
C ALA A 30 21.65 42.38 2.19
N ALA A 31 21.75 41.63 3.30
CA ALA A 31 21.92 40.19 3.23
C ALA A 31 20.61 39.64 2.64
N ALA A 32 20.64 39.35 1.34
CA ALA A 32 19.58 38.61 0.68
C ALA A 32 19.34 37.34 1.50
N ALA A 33 18.19 37.28 2.17
CA ALA A 33 17.69 36.04 2.75
C ALA A 33 17.62 35.03 1.61
N ALA A 34 18.49 34.03 1.65
CA ALA A 34 18.37 32.87 0.77
C ALA A 34 16.93 32.36 0.93
N PRO A 35 16.17 32.14 -0.16
CA PRO A 35 14.86 31.55 -0.03
C PRO A 35 15.06 30.19 0.64
N ALA A 36 14.43 30.00 1.80
CA ALA A 36 14.37 28.71 2.44
C ALA A 36 13.83 27.72 1.40
N SER A 37 14.69 26.80 0.98
CA SER A 37 14.31 25.71 0.11
C SER A 37 13.19 24.95 0.80
N VAL A 38 11.96 25.16 0.34
CA VAL A 38 10.85 24.26 0.64
C VAL A 38 11.20 22.93 -0.02
N SER A 39 11.94 22.10 0.70
CA SER A 39 12.10 20.70 0.36
C SER A 39 10.69 20.10 0.35
N ALA A 40 10.11 19.94 -0.83
CA ALA A 40 8.89 19.19 -1.01
C ALA A 40 9.15 17.78 -0.46
N SER A 41 8.64 17.49 0.74
CA SER A 41 8.69 16.16 1.31
C SER A 41 7.88 15.27 0.39
N LYS A 42 8.54 14.40 -0.37
CA LYS A 42 7.87 13.34 -1.11
C LYS A 42 7.13 12.50 -0.08
N VAL A 43 5.80 12.61 -0.04
CA VAL A 43 4.95 11.79 0.83
C VAL A 43 5.33 10.33 0.59
N ALA A 44 5.80 9.66 1.64
CA ALA A 44 6.09 8.23 1.57
C ALA A 44 4.76 7.49 1.35
N LEU A 45 4.69 6.65 0.32
CA LEU A 45 3.51 5.82 0.05
C LEU A 45 3.32 4.83 1.19
N THR A 46 2.10 4.72 1.69
CA THR A 46 1.74 3.65 2.61
C THR A 46 1.72 2.30 1.88
N PRO A 47 1.81 1.17 2.59
CA PRO A 47 1.61 -0.15 1.99
C PRO A 47 0.28 -0.27 1.22
N SER A 48 -0.80 0.31 1.75
CA SER A 48 -2.08 0.39 1.05
C SER A 48 -1.97 1.20 -0.25
N ASP A 49 -1.28 2.34 -0.25
CA ASP A 49 -1.09 3.12 -1.48
C ASP A 49 -0.30 2.32 -2.54
N VAL A 50 0.71 1.56 -2.12
CA VAL A 50 1.48 0.69 -3.04
C VAL A 50 0.58 -0.37 -3.65
N LEU A 51 -0.21 -1.08 -2.83
CA LEU A 51 -1.09 -2.15 -3.31
C LEU A 51 -2.21 -1.61 -4.22
N ALA A 52 -2.73 -0.41 -3.93
CA ALA A 52 -3.75 0.26 -4.74
C ALA A 52 -3.23 0.93 -6.02
N SER A 53 -1.91 1.07 -6.18
CA SER A 53 -1.32 1.86 -7.27
C SER A 53 -1.44 1.23 -8.66
N THR A 54 -1.86 -0.03 -8.74
CA THR A 54 -1.92 -0.78 -10.00
C THR A 54 -2.89 -1.96 -9.94
N PRO A 55 -3.42 -2.42 -11.08
CA PRO A 55 -3.97 -3.76 -11.21
C PRO A 55 -2.91 -4.85 -11.03
N TRP A 56 -3.34 -6.01 -10.57
CA TRP A 56 -2.50 -7.17 -10.29
C TRP A 56 -2.99 -8.41 -11.04
N LYS A 57 -2.03 -9.22 -11.51
CA LYS A 57 -2.28 -10.55 -12.10
C LYS A 57 -1.59 -11.61 -11.25
N THR A 58 -2.28 -12.68 -10.89
CA THR A 58 -1.60 -13.87 -10.36
C THR A 58 -0.75 -14.51 -11.46
N THR A 59 0.56 -14.60 -11.24
CA THR A 59 1.51 -15.11 -12.24
C THR A 59 2.27 -16.36 -11.80
N SER A 60 2.35 -16.63 -10.50
CA SER A 60 2.99 -17.82 -9.97
C SER A 60 2.41 -18.20 -8.61
N ALA A 61 2.56 -19.47 -8.25
CA ALA A 61 2.41 -19.95 -6.88
C ALA A 61 3.65 -20.77 -6.52
N ARG A 62 4.08 -20.70 -5.26
CA ARG A 62 5.21 -21.48 -4.74
C ARG A 62 4.80 -22.20 -3.46
N ASP A 63 5.25 -23.43 -3.28
CA ASP A 63 5.06 -24.16 -2.03
C ASP A 63 6.08 -23.76 -0.94
N GLN A 64 6.03 -24.41 0.21
CA GLN A 64 6.92 -24.14 1.34
C GLN A 64 8.40 -24.33 1.04
N ASP A 65 8.72 -25.19 0.07
CA ASP A 65 10.09 -25.51 -0.35
C ASP A 65 10.56 -24.60 -1.50
N GLY A 66 9.70 -23.65 -1.94
CA GLY A 66 9.98 -22.71 -3.01
C GLY A 66 9.73 -23.26 -4.42
N ASN A 67 9.25 -24.50 -4.54
CA ASN A 67 8.95 -25.12 -5.83
C ASN A 67 7.73 -24.46 -6.46
N ARG A 68 7.70 -24.45 -7.79
CA ARG A 68 6.57 -23.91 -8.53
C ARG A 68 5.37 -24.83 -8.42
N VAL A 69 4.22 -24.27 -8.09
CA VAL A 69 2.93 -24.94 -8.13
C VAL A 69 2.16 -24.47 -9.37
N ALA A 70 1.58 -25.41 -10.11
CA ALA A 70 0.75 -25.09 -11.26
C ALA A 70 -0.50 -24.30 -10.82
N LEU A 71 -0.89 -23.28 -11.60
CA LEU A 71 -1.98 -22.38 -11.21
C LEU A 71 -3.37 -23.03 -11.30
N ASP A 72 -3.50 -24.15 -11.98
CA ASP A 72 -4.70 -24.99 -12.02
C ASP A 72 -4.75 -26.02 -10.87
N ASN A 73 -3.70 -26.12 -10.06
CA ASN A 73 -3.70 -27.00 -8.90
C ASN A 73 -4.81 -26.59 -7.92
N PRO A 74 -5.66 -27.52 -7.44
CA PRO A 74 -6.76 -27.23 -6.53
C PRO A 74 -6.38 -26.47 -5.25
N ALA A 75 -5.14 -26.63 -4.79
CA ALA A 75 -4.64 -25.93 -3.60
C ALA A 75 -4.50 -24.42 -3.80
N VAL A 76 -4.32 -23.95 -5.05
CA VAL A 76 -4.05 -22.54 -5.35
C VAL A 76 -4.98 -21.91 -6.39
N SER A 77 -5.72 -22.70 -7.16
CA SER A 77 -6.54 -22.23 -8.29
C SER A 77 -7.58 -21.17 -7.87
N ASN A 78 -8.15 -21.31 -6.67
CA ASN A 78 -9.09 -20.33 -6.10
C ASN A 78 -8.49 -18.94 -5.86
N PHE A 79 -7.16 -18.78 -5.90
CA PHE A 79 -6.48 -17.49 -5.72
C PHE A 79 -6.04 -16.84 -7.04
N VAL A 80 -6.24 -17.55 -8.17
CA VAL A 80 -5.77 -17.09 -9.48
C VAL A 80 -6.76 -16.11 -10.10
N GLY A 81 -6.27 -14.97 -10.56
CA GLY A 81 -7.11 -14.00 -11.26
C GLY A 81 -6.48 -12.63 -11.44
N TRP A 82 -7.34 -11.68 -11.80
CA TRP A 82 -7.08 -10.25 -11.76
C TRP A 82 -7.55 -9.67 -10.43
N ALA A 83 -6.78 -8.77 -9.84
CA ALA A 83 -7.16 -8.08 -8.61
C ALA A 83 -6.97 -6.57 -8.75
N TYR A 84 -7.99 -5.83 -8.28
CA TYR A 84 -8.06 -4.38 -8.34
C TYR A 84 -8.33 -3.85 -6.95
N PHE A 85 -7.32 -3.23 -6.35
CA PHE A 85 -7.42 -2.59 -5.04
C PHE A 85 -7.61 -1.09 -5.23
N LYS A 86 -8.68 -0.53 -4.67
CA LYS A 86 -8.97 0.91 -4.73
C LYS A 86 -8.48 1.60 -3.46
N ALA A 87 -7.91 2.80 -3.60
CA ALA A 87 -7.44 3.61 -2.47
C ALA A 87 -8.54 3.92 -1.43
N GLY A 88 -9.82 3.88 -1.83
CA GLY A 88 -10.98 4.01 -0.93
C GLY A 88 -11.29 2.77 -0.07
N GLY A 89 -10.46 1.72 -0.12
CA GLY A 89 -10.61 0.52 0.70
C GLY A 89 -11.53 -0.55 0.12
N THR A 90 -11.94 -0.43 -1.14
CA THR A 90 -12.71 -1.48 -1.85
C THR A 90 -11.85 -2.25 -2.84
N PHE A 91 -12.20 -3.51 -3.09
CA PHE A 91 -11.53 -4.34 -4.08
C PHE A 91 -12.53 -5.08 -4.97
N THR A 92 -12.07 -5.41 -6.17
CA THR A 92 -12.76 -6.31 -7.10
C THR A 92 -11.76 -7.35 -7.61
N MET A 93 -12.21 -8.59 -7.79
CA MET A 93 -11.45 -9.66 -8.40
C MET A 93 -12.24 -10.32 -9.53
N TYR A 94 -11.51 -10.72 -10.55
CA TYR A 94 -12.02 -11.47 -11.70
C TYR A 94 -11.17 -12.71 -11.91
N ASN A 95 -11.77 -13.74 -12.51
CA ASN A 95 -10.99 -14.83 -13.07
C ASN A 95 -10.18 -14.34 -14.29
N LEU A 96 -9.23 -15.14 -14.76
CA LEU A 96 -8.38 -14.74 -15.89
C LEU A 96 -9.13 -14.62 -17.23
N ASP A 97 -10.36 -15.14 -17.30
CA ASP A 97 -11.29 -15.02 -18.43
C ASP A 97 -12.27 -13.84 -18.28
N ASP A 98 -12.01 -12.94 -17.33
CA ASP A 98 -12.82 -11.77 -16.99
C ASP A 98 -14.22 -12.07 -16.44
N SER A 99 -14.50 -13.32 -16.06
CA SER A 99 -15.71 -13.63 -15.30
C SER A 99 -15.62 -13.08 -13.85
N PRO A 100 -16.70 -12.49 -13.30
CA PRO A 100 -16.70 -11.98 -11.93
C PRO A 100 -16.32 -13.05 -10.91
N LYS A 101 -15.51 -12.68 -9.91
CA LYS A 101 -15.08 -13.60 -8.86
C LYS A 101 -15.56 -13.18 -7.48
N MET A 102 -15.22 -11.97 -7.05
CA MET A 102 -15.63 -11.41 -5.75
C MET A 102 -15.29 -9.93 -5.64
N HIS A 103 -15.96 -9.23 -4.74
CA HIS A 103 -15.67 -7.85 -4.35
C HIS A 103 -15.85 -7.66 -2.85
N GLY A 104 -15.39 -6.53 -2.33
CA GLY A 104 -15.59 -6.19 -0.92
C GLY A 104 -14.64 -5.12 -0.43
N ASP A 105 -14.35 -5.16 0.87
CA ASP A 105 -13.44 -4.22 1.52
C ASP A 105 -12.06 -4.84 1.74
N TRP A 106 -11.03 -4.01 1.80
CA TRP A 106 -9.67 -4.43 2.11
C TRP A 106 -8.89 -3.35 2.86
N THR A 107 -7.85 -3.79 3.55
CA THR A 107 -6.79 -2.92 4.07
C THR A 107 -5.47 -3.69 4.16
N VAL A 108 -4.35 -2.97 4.27
CA VAL A 108 -3.04 -3.52 4.61
C VAL A 108 -2.63 -2.93 5.96
N ALA A 109 -2.01 -3.75 6.82
CA ALA A 109 -1.47 -3.28 8.09
C ALA A 109 -0.46 -2.15 7.86
N ALA A 110 -0.35 -1.21 8.81
CA ALA A 110 0.49 -0.03 8.64
C ALA A 110 1.99 -0.36 8.43
N ASP A 111 2.44 -1.50 8.95
CA ASP A 111 3.79 -2.04 8.79
C ASP A 111 3.97 -2.87 7.49
N GLY A 112 2.90 -3.07 6.72
CA GLY A 112 2.90 -3.86 5.49
C GLY A 112 2.93 -5.37 5.70
N SER A 113 2.81 -5.87 6.94
CA SER A 113 2.98 -7.29 7.27
C SER A 113 1.83 -8.19 6.82
N SER A 114 0.62 -7.64 6.67
CA SER A 114 -0.57 -8.42 6.38
C SER A 114 -1.62 -7.64 5.61
N ARG A 115 -2.43 -8.36 4.84
CA ARG A 115 -3.62 -7.84 4.16
C ARG A 115 -4.86 -8.45 4.79
N TRP A 116 -5.82 -7.61 5.15
CA TRP A 116 -7.17 -8.04 5.52
C TRP A 116 -8.14 -7.77 4.37
N ILE A 117 -9.08 -8.68 4.15
CA ILE A 117 -10.22 -8.51 3.25
C ILE A 117 -11.53 -8.94 3.92
N ALA A 118 -12.63 -8.32 3.52
CA ALA A 118 -13.98 -8.79 3.75
C ALA A 118 -14.72 -8.89 2.41
N ALA A 119 -14.94 -10.10 1.92
CA ALA A 119 -15.72 -10.31 0.70
C ALA A 119 -17.21 -10.11 0.98
N LYS A 120 -17.92 -9.47 0.06
CA LYS A 120 -19.33 -9.11 0.20
C LYS A 120 -20.15 -9.63 -0.96
N ASN A 121 -21.45 -9.83 -0.74
CA ASN A 121 -22.42 -9.99 -1.82
C ASN A 121 -22.89 -8.61 -2.35
N ASP A 122 -23.78 -8.63 -3.34
CA ASP A 122 -24.31 -7.40 -3.97
C ASP A 122 -25.18 -6.57 -3.00
N ALA A 123 -25.74 -7.19 -1.96
CA ALA A 123 -26.46 -6.51 -0.89
C ALA A 123 -25.51 -5.90 0.17
N GLY A 124 -24.18 -6.01 -0.01
CA GLY A 124 -23.17 -5.48 0.89
C GLY A 124 -22.94 -6.32 2.16
N GLN A 125 -23.55 -7.50 2.27
CA GLN A 125 -23.37 -8.39 3.41
C GLN A 125 -22.04 -9.12 3.31
N VAL A 126 -21.30 -9.19 4.43
CA VAL A 126 -20.02 -9.90 4.49
C VAL A 126 -20.26 -11.41 4.37
N LEU A 127 -19.62 -12.03 3.38
CA LEU A 127 -19.62 -13.47 3.15
C LEU A 127 -18.51 -14.16 3.94
N PHE A 128 -17.32 -13.57 3.95
CA PHE A 128 -16.20 -14.03 4.77
C PHE A 128 -15.17 -12.92 4.98
N THR A 129 -14.31 -13.09 5.97
CA THR A 129 -13.11 -12.27 6.16
C THR A 129 -11.85 -13.12 6.10
N ARG A 130 -10.72 -12.51 5.74
CA ARG A 130 -9.43 -13.20 5.71
C ARG A 130 -8.29 -12.23 5.98
N VAL A 131 -7.38 -12.62 6.87
CA VAL A 131 -6.06 -12.01 7.03
C VAL A 131 -5.04 -12.93 6.37
N VAL A 132 -4.14 -12.38 5.56
CA VAL A 132 -3.01 -13.11 4.99
C VAL A 132 -1.70 -12.37 5.29
N PRO A 133 -0.61 -13.08 5.65
CA PRO A 133 0.72 -12.49 5.70
C PRO A 133 1.16 -12.05 4.31
N ILE A 134 1.77 -10.87 4.22
CA ILE A 134 2.44 -10.38 3.01
C ILE A 134 3.92 -10.75 3.13
N THR A 135 4.43 -11.45 2.13
CA THR A 135 5.86 -11.84 2.06
C THR A 135 6.65 -10.90 1.15
N GLN A 136 5.97 -10.21 0.24
CA GLN A 136 6.56 -9.17 -0.60
C GLN A 136 5.49 -8.15 -1.01
N LEU A 137 5.80 -6.87 -0.91
CA LEU A 137 4.98 -5.80 -1.46
C LEU A 137 5.87 -4.65 -1.96
N ASP A 138 5.93 -4.50 -3.27
CA ASP A 138 6.58 -3.40 -3.95
C ASP A 138 5.74 -2.96 -5.17
N LYS A 139 6.29 -2.08 -6.01
CA LYS A 139 5.56 -1.51 -7.17
C LYS A 139 5.28 -2.52 -8.29
N ASN A 140 5.97 -3.66 -8.29
CA ASN A 140 5.96 -4.64 -9.36
C ASN A 140 5.44 -6.00 -8.88
N VAL A 141 5.67 -6.34 -7.62
CA VAL A 141 5.34 -7.65 -7.04
C VAL A 141 4.54 -7.50 -5.76
N PHE A 142 3.49 -8.28 -5.66
CA PHE A 142 2.70 -8.48 -4.46
C PHE A 142 2.56 -9.98 -4.20
N THR A 143 3.17 -10.45 -3.11
CA THR A 143 3.13 -11.85 -2.69
C THR A 143 2.53 -11.96 -1.30
N TYR A 144 1.59 -12.87 -1.13
CA TYR A 144 1.04 -13.22 0.17
C TYR A 144 1.02 -14.73 0.37
N ARG A 145 1.02 -15.13 1.63
CA ARG A 145 1.02 -16.54 2.04
C ARG A 145 -0.37 -17.01 2.40
N ILE A 146 -0.71 -18.22 1.98
CA ILE A 146 -1.93 -18.92 2.40
C ILE A 146 -1.57 -20.25 3.04
N TYR A 147 -2.37 -20.61 4.05
CA TYR A 147 -2.29 -21.88 4.76
C TYR A 147 -3.56 -22.67 4.43
N PRO A 148 -3.45 -23.84 3.77
CA PRO A 148 -4.61 -24.70 3.51
C PRO A 148 -5.32 -25.12 4.80
N ASN A 149 -4.54 -25.31 5.87
CA ASN A 149 -5.01 -25.55 7.22
C ASN A 149 -4.44 -24.49 8.15
N ALA A 150 -5.29 -23.68 8.78
CA ALA A 150 -4.84 -22.63 9.68
C ALA A 150 -4.10 -23.16 10.94
N ALA A 151 -4.33 -24.43 11.31
CA ALA A 151 -3.64 -25.07 12.43
C ALA A 151 -2.26 -25.64 12.07
N ASP A 152 -1.93 -25.72 10.77
CA ASP A 152 -0.65 -26.23 10.29
C ASP A 152 0.02 -25.20 9.39
N THR A 153 1.00 -24.49 9.97
CA THR A 153 1.77 -23.48 9.24
C THR A 153 3.00 -24.04 8.53
N SER A 154 3.24 -25.35 8.62
CA SER A 154 4.36 -26.00 7.91
C SER A 154 4.07 -26.16 6.41
N VAL A 155 2.79 -26.28 6.05
CA VAL A 155 2.32 -26.32 4.66
C VAL A 155 1.76 -24.95 4.29
N TYR A 156 2.35 -24.31 3.28
CA TYR A 156 1.85 -23.05 2.78
C TYR A 156 2.09 -22.89 1.29
N TYR A 157 1.36 -21.95 0.70
CA TYR A 157 1.59 -21.48 -0.65
C TYR A 157 1.76 -19.97 -0.67
N ASP A 158 2.82 -19.50 -1.33
CA ASP A 158 3.02 -18.09 -1.64
C ASP A 158 2.40 -17.78 -3.01
N ILE A 159 1.38 -16.94 -3.01
CA ILE A 159 0.65 -16.52 -4.22
C ILE A 159 1.26 -15.23 -4.73
N VAL A 160 1.92 -15.32 -5.89
CA VAL A 160 2.67 -14.21 -6.48
C VAL A 160 1.82 -13.48 -7.50
N HIS A 161 1.68 -12.18 -7.29
CA HIS A 161 1.07 -11.27 -8.24
C HIS A 161 2.12 -10.33 -8.82
N THR A 162 2.02 -10.07 -10.11
CA THR A 162 2.78 -9.01 -10.75
C THR A 162 1.86 -7.90 -11.23
N LYS A 163 2.36 -6.68 -11.21
CA LYS A 163 1.71 -5.52 -11.82
C LYS A 163 1.28 -5.84 -13.26
N THR A 164 0.09 -5.37 -13.62
CA THR A 164 -0.45 -5.47 -14.98
C THR A 164 -1.15 -4.18 -15.39
N ASN A 165 -1.29 -3.99 -16.71
CA ASN A 165 -2.07 -2.90 -17.30
C ASN A 165 -3.49 -3.38 -17.70
N HIS A 166 -3.90 -4.56 -17.24
CA HIS A 166 -5.24 -5.10 -17.49
C HIS A 166 -6.31 -4.13 -16.97
N VAL A 167 -7.25 -3.76 -17.83
CA VAL A 167 -8.36 -2.87 -17.49
C VAL A 167 -9.38 -3.65 -16.67
N GLU A 168 -9.90 -3.05 -15.60
CA GLU A 168 -10.99 -3.69 -14.86
C GLU A 168 -12.24 -3.84 -15.74
N PRO A 169 -12.78 -5.05 -15.90
CA PRO A 169 -13.99 -5.27 -16.68
C PRO A 169 -15.12 -4.33 -16.26
N GLY A 170 -15.84 -3.76 -17.24
CA GLY A 170 -16.96 -2.84 -16.99
C GLY A 170 -16.58 -1.39 -16.64
N THR A 171 -15.30 -1.03 -16.53
CA THR A 171 -14.88 0.33 -16.13
C THR A 171 -14.52 1.27 -17.28
N GLY A 172 -14.53 0.79 -18.53
CA GLY A 172 -14.20 1.60 -19.71
C GLY A 172 -12.77 2.15 -19.71
N GLY A 173 -11.82 1.47 -19.07
CA GLY A 173 -10.41 1.89 -19.05
C GLY A 173 -10.02 2.79 -17.87
N ARG A 174 -10.94 3.09 -16.94
CA ARG A 174 -10.61 3.82 -15.72
C ARG A 174 -9.92 2.89 -14.72
N GLY A 175 -8.59 2.94 -14.71
CA GLY A 175 -7.78 2.16 -13.79
C GLY A 175 -8.11 2.41 -12.31
N PRO A 176 -7.62 1.54 -11.40
CA PRO A 176 -7.75 1.75 -9.96
C PRO A 176 -7.09 3.09 -9.56
N GLY A 177 -7.90 4.02 -9.03
CA GLY A 177 -7.47 5.36 -8.61
C GLY A 177 -8.16 6.54 -9.31
N ALA A 178 -8.99 6.31 -10.33
CA ALA A 178 -9.68 7.38 -11.05
C ALA A 178 -10.92 7.93 -10.30
N ASN A 179 -10.72 8.53 -9.13
CA ASN A 179 -11.66 9.52 -8.59
C ASN A 179 -11.30 10.89 -9.17
N GLY A 180 -11.61 11.09 -10.44
CA GLY A 180 -11.49 12.36 -11.14
C GLY A 180 -12.73 12.57 -12.00
N ASN A 181 -13.46 13.65 -11.75
CA ASN A 181 -14.63 14.05 -12.52
C ASN A 181 -14.23 14.30 -14.00
N HIS A 182 -15.13 13.98 -14.93
CA HIS A 182 -14.83 13.93 -16.37
C HIS A 182 -14.56 15.32 -16.97
N GLY A 183 -13.49 15.42 -17.77
CA GLY A 183 -13.40 16.36 -18.89
C GLY A 183 -13.32 15.56 -20.19
N GLY A 184 -14.26 15.80 -21.11
CA GLY A 184 -14.43 15.03 -22.34
C GLY A 184 -13.33 15.22 -23.40
N ASN A 185 -13.47 14.42 -24.46
CA ASN A 185 -12.71 14.43 -25.72
C ASN A 185 -11.18 14.36 -25.60
N GLY A 186 -10.67 13.12 -25.63
CA GLY A 186 -9.27 12.85 -25.89
C GLY A 186 -9.12 11.62 -26.78
N ASN A 187 -9.17 11.84 -28.10
CA ASN A 187 -8.68 10.91 -29.10
C ASN A 187 -7.15 10.79 -28.92
N GLY A 188 -6.72 9.98 -27.96
CA GLY A 188 -5.32 9.76 -27.63
C GLY A 188 -4.94 8.33 -27.99
N GLY A 189 -4.23 8.17 -29.10
CA GLY A 189 -3.67 6.88 -29.51
C GLY A 189 -2.70 6.36 -28.46
N TYR A 190 -3.19 5.46 -27.60
CA TYR A 190 -2.31 4.68 -26.74
C TYR A 190 -1.68 3.58 -27.59
N HIS A 191 -0.42 3.78 -27.94
CA HIS A 191 0.40 2.74 -28.59
C HIS A 191 0.46 1.52 -27.67
N PHE A 192 -0.22 0.45 -28.08
CA PHE A 192 -0.15 -0.86 -27.46
C PHE A 192 1.27 -1.41 -27.65
N ASN A 193 2.08 -1.41 -26.59
CA ASN A 193 3.25 -2.27 -26.57
C ASN A 193 2.79 -3.69 -26.22
N ASN A 194 2.42 -4.46 -27.26
CA ASN A 194 2.25 -5.91 -27.17
C ASN A 194 3.63 -6.58 -27.05
N GLY A 195 4.30 -6.35 -25.92
CA GLY A 195 5.59 -6.93 -25.59
C GLY A 195 5.45 -8.21 -24.79
N ASN A 196 4.77 -9.22 -25.34
CA ASN A 196 4.98 -10.62 -24.96
C ASN A 196 4.62 -11.54 -26.13
N ALA A 197 5.34 -11.41 -27.24
CA ALA A 197 5.50 -12.48 -28.21
C ALA A 197 6.89 -13.10 -27.98
N ARG A 198 6.94 -14.42 -28.01
CA ARG A 198 8.14 -15.25 -27.90
C ARG A 198 9.18 -14.91 -28.97
#